data_AF-A0A2V8SE24-F1
#
_entry.id   AF-A0A2V8SE24-F1
#
_cell.length_a   1.000
_cell.length_b   1.000
_cell.length_c   1.000
_cell.angle_alpha   90.00
_cell.angle_beta   90.00
_cell.angle_gamma   90.00
#
_symmetry.space_group_name_H-M   'P 1'
#
loop_
_entity.id
_entity.type
_entity.pdbx_description
1 polymer ?
#
loop_
_entity_poly.entity_id
_entity_poly.type
_entity_poly.pdbx_seq_one_letter_code
_entity_poly.pdbx_strand_id
1 'polypeptide(L)'
;MLQGMKTHFPVAPAVLPSEMAQLVARLAQTWAEHPSRPKPQPDVLSRWDELIESWVGDVSLPLYVRKHKDNRGTELIHPAARTLVPTDNSPAQWAFALAVLGETPTLAEVRDLITADAIPVAMIFKRIEKETARFKCTLKQVVNPNDAGWKVAHVEGVGLYRNSSLVDLSMTLLQQHFRWLMNPRNMFVVPTKYAGLGELPEFCDAMRTLIQSA
;
A
#
# COMPACT_ATOMS: atom_id res chain seq x y z
N MET A 1 22.04 -39.66 -25.25
CA MET A 1 22.31 -38.50 -24.38
C MET A 1 21.28 -37.44 -24.71
N LEU A 2 20.46 -37.02 -23.74
CA LEU A 2 19.33 -36.09 -23.92
C LEU A 2 19.83 -34.65 -24.14
N GLN A 3 20.33 -34.38 -25.34
CA GLN A 3 20.48 -33.02 -25.87
C GLN A 3 19.45 -32.88 -26.99
N GLY A 4 18.49 -31.95 -26.85
CA GLY A 4 17.75 -31.44 -28.02
C GLY A 4 16.25 -31.19 -27.89
N MET A 5 15.54 -31.73 -26.89
CA MET A 5 14.11 -31.46 -26.76
C MET A 5 13.84 -30.35 -25.75
N LYS A 6 13.93 -29.09 -26.18
CA LYS A 6 13.13 -28.05 -25.55
C LYS A 6 11.67 -28.35 -25.89
N THR A 7 11.00 -29.10 -25.02
CA THR A 7 9.55 -29.26 -25.06
C THR A 7 8.95 -27.86 -25.00
N HIS A 8 8.29 -27.42 -26.07
CA HIS A 8 7.61 -26.14 -26.10
C HIS A 8 6.40 -26.27 -25.17
N PHE A 9 6.50 -25.65 -24.00
CA PHE A 9 5.36 -25.56 -23.09
C PHE A 9 4.28 -24.69 -23.76
N PRO A 10 2.98 -25.05 -23.67
CA PRO A 10 1.92 -24.27 -24.28
C PRO A 10 1.91 -22.81 -23.80
N VAL A 11 1.64 -21.89 -24.72
CA VAL A 11 1.47 -20.47 -24.39
C VAL A 11 0.17 -20.30 -23.61
N ALA A 12 0.23 -19.63 -22.46
CA ALA A 12 -0.97 -19.30 -21.70
C ALA A 12 -1.89 -18.35 -22.50
N PRO A 13 -3.21 -18.50 -22.41
CA PRO A 13 -4.12 -17.54 -23.02
C PRO A 13 -3.94 -16.17 -22.35
N ALA A 14 -4.01 -15.09 -23.14
CA ALA A 14 -3.86 -13.72 -22.63
C ALA A 14 -5.00 -13.31 -21.68
N VAL A 15 -6.16 -13.97 -21.81
CA VAL A 15 -7.34 -13.78 -20.97
C VAL A 15 -7.91 -15.13 -20.57
N LEU A 16 -8.58 -15.17 -19.43
CA LEU A 16 -9.33 -16.36 -19.04
C LEU A 16 -10.49 -16.61 -20.03
N PRO A 17 -10.90 -17.88 -20.24
CA PRO A 17 -12.17 -18.19 -20.89
C PRO A 17 -13.32 -17.39 -20.26
N SER A 18 -14.27 -16.94 -21.07
CA SER A 18 -15.32 -15.99 -20.64
C SER A 18 -16.09 -16.43 -19.40
N GLU A 19 -16.44 -17.72 -19.31
CA GLU A 19 -17.10 -18.29 -18.13
C GLU A 19 -16.26 -18.14 -16.86
N MET A 20 -14.96 -18.45 -16.94
CA MET A 20 -14.04 -18.32 -15.80
C MET A 20 -13.85 -16.85 -15.41
N ALA A 21 -13.71 -15.95 -16.38
CA ALA A 21 -13.61 -14.51 -16.12
C ALA A 21 -14.87 -13.98 -15.41
N GLN A 22 -16.06 -14.42 -15.83
CA GLN A 22 -17.32 -14.05 -15.18
C GLN A 22 -17.41 -14.59 -13.74
N LEU A 23 -16.92 -15.81 -13.48
CA LEU A 23 -16.88 -16.37 -12.12
C LEU A 23 -15.94 -15.58 -11.20
N VAL A 24 -14.78 -15.16 -11.71
CA VAL A 24 -13.84 -14.31 -10.96
C VAL A 24 -14.46 -12.95 -10.66
N ALA A 25 -15.10 -12.31 -11.64
CA ALA A 25 -15.79 -11.03 -11.45
C ALA A 25 -16.93 -11.13 -10.42
N ARG A 26 -17.73 -12.21 -10.45
CA ARG A 26 -18.78 -12.46 -9.46
C ARG A 26 -18.21 -12.67 -8.05
N LEU A 27 -17.09 -13.39 -7.94
CA LEU A 27 -16.40 -13.55 -6.67
C LEU A 27 -15.91 -12.20 -6.13
N ALA A 28 -15.32 -11.36 -6.98
CA ALA A 28 -14.84 -10.03 -6.63
C ALA A 28 -15.97 -9.14 -6.10
N GLN A 29 -17.10 -9.07 -6.81
CA GLN A 29 -18.29 -8.31 -6.38
C GLN A 29 -18.83 -8.82 -5.03
N THR A 30 -18.99 -10.14 -4.92
CA THR A 30 -19.44 -10.77 -3.67
C THR A 30 -18.52 -10.40 -2.51
N TRP A 31 -17.20 -10.46 -2.72
CA TRP A 31 -16.22 -10.12 -1.70
C TRP A 31 -16.22 -8.63 -1.33
N ALA A 32 -16.38 -7.74 -2.32
CA ALA A 32 -16.44 -6.31 -2.09
C ALA A 32 -17.57 -5.94 -1.11
N GLU A 33 -18.75 -6.55 -1.26
CA GLU A 33 -19.90 -6.25 -0.41
C GLU A 33 -19.93 -7.06 0.89
N HIS A 34 -19.23 -8.21 0.94
CA HIS A 34 -19.34 -9.18 2.02
C HIS A 34 -19.15 -8.56 3.42
N PRO A 35 -20.02 -8.85 4.40
CA PRO A 35 -19.95 -8.25 5.73
C PRO A 35 -18.71 -8.70 6.54
N SER A 36 -18.13 -9.85 6.23
CA SER A 36 -16.92 -10.33 6.92
C SER A 36 -15.64 -9.60 6.51
N ARG A 37 -15.66 -8.82 5.42
CA ARG A 37 -14.51 -8.02 5.00
C ARG A 37 -14.43 -6.79 5.90
N PRO A 38 -13.31 -6.56 6.61
CA PRO A 38 -13.08 -5.31 7.32
C PRO A 38 -13.18 -4.11 6.39
N LYS A 39 -13.96 -3.12 6.81
CA LYS A 39 -14.28 -1.91 6.05
C LYS A 39 -14.21 -0.71 7.01
N PRO A 40 -13.32 0.27 6.79
CA PRO A 40 -13.40 1.54 7.50
C PRO A 40 -14.76 2.19 7.30
N GLN A 41 -15.24 2.93 8.30
CA GLN A 41 -16.50 3.67 8.19
C GLN A 41 -16.36 4.86 7.23
N PRO A 42 -17.44 5.28 6.54
CA PRO A 42 -17.37 6.39 5.58
C PRO A 42 -16.84 7.71 6.18
N ASP A 43 -17.25 8.06 7.41
CA ASP A 43 -16.80 9.27 8.09
C ASP A 43 -15.32 9.21 8.51
N VAL A 44 -14.85 8.01 8.87
CA VAL A 44 -13.42 7.75 9.12
C VAL A 44 -12.63 7.94 7.83
N LEU A 45 -13.10 7.40 6.69
CA LEU A 45 -12.45 7.60 5.39
C LEU A 45 -12.35 9.08 5.02
N SER A 46 -13.41 9.87 5.23
CA SER A 46 -13.37 11.32 4.97
C SER A 46 -12.32 12.04 5.83
N ARG A 47 -12.20 11.70 7.12
CA ARG A 47 -11.14 12.27 7.98
C ARG A 47 -9.74 11.85 7.53
N TRP A 48 -9.57 10.63 7.04
CA TRP A 48 -8.32 10.19 6.45
C TRP A 48 -8.00 10.93 5.14
N ASP A 49 -8.99 11.20 4.28
CA ASP A 49 -8.78 12.00 3.06
C ASP A 49 -8.23 13.39 3.42
N GLU A 50 -8.85 14.06 4.40
CA GLU A 50 -8.42 15.38 4.89
C GLU A 50 -7.01 15.34 5.51
N LEU A 51 -6.71 14.31 6.32
CA LEU A 51 -5.40 14.11 6.91
C LEU A 51 -4.32 13.94 5.85
N ILE A 52 -4.57 13.10 4.84
CA ILE A 52 -3.61 12.82 3.78
C ILE A 52 -3.33 14.07 2.96
N GLU A 53 -4.33 14.86 2.60
CA GLU A 53 -4.11 16.13 1.91
C GLU A 53 -3.34 17.14 2.77
N SER A 54 -3.66 17.22 4.07
CA SER A 54 -2.95 18.08 5.01
C SER A 54 -1.47 17.68 5.15
N TRP A 55 -1.20 16.37 5.23
CA TRP A 55 0.16 15.83 5.28
C TRP A 55 0.92 16.10 3.99
N VAL A 56 0.29 15.88 2.82
CA VAL A 56 0.90 16.21 1.53
C VAL A 56 1.24 17.71 1.45
N GLY A 57 0.38 18.59 1.99
CA GLY A 57 0.60 20.03 2.03
C GLY A 57 1.71 20.50 2.98
N ASP A 58 1.93 19.81 4.11
CA ASP A 58 2.93 20.20 5.11
C ASP A 58 4.35 19.72 4.73
N VAL A 59 5.16 20.60 4.14
CA VAL A 59 6.54 20.34 3.72
C VAL A 59 7.47 19.89 4.84
N SER A 60 7.12 20.12 6.10
CA SER A 60 7.94 19.69 7.25
C SER A 60 7.82 18.19 7.52
N LEU A 61 6.76 17.53 7.05
CA LEU A 61 6.55 16.10 7.26
C LEU A 61 7.13 15.28 6.10
N PRO A 62 7.75 14.11 6.36
CA PRO A 62 8.24 13.25 5.29
C PRO A 62 7.10 12.68 4.43
N LEU A 63 7.38 12.37 3.16
CA LEU A 63 6.54 11.51 2.34
C LEU A 63 7.08 10.07 2.37
N TYR A 64 6.23 9.12 2.75
CA TYR A 64 6.53 7.69 2.58
C TYR A 64 6.42 7.27 1.13
N VAL A 65 7.45 6.57 0.63
CA VAL A 65 7.51 6.14 -0.76
C VAL A 65 7.78 4.64 -0.82
N ARG A 66 6.87 3.86 -1.43
CA ARG A 66 6.99 2.41 -1.58
C ARG A 66 7.89 2.09 -2.77
N LYS A 67 9.17 2.39 -2.59
CA LYS A 67 10.25 2.07 -3.52
C LYS A 67 11.55 2.19 -2.74
N HIS A 68 12.25 1.08 -2.60
CA HIS A 68 13.47 1.00 -1.81
C HIS A 68 14.53 0.15 -2.51
N LYS A 69 15.79 0.46 -2.24
CA LYS A 69 16.96 -0.32 -2.66
C LYS A 69 17.87 -0.47 -1.45
N ASP A 70 17.43 -1.33 -0.54
CA ASP A 70 18.10 -1.57 0.76
C ASP A 70 18.34 -0.29 1.58
N ASN A 71 17.37 0.63 1.53
CA ASN A 71 17.40 1.92 2.22
C ASN A 71 16.05 2.28 2.86
N ARG A 72 15.24 1.29 3.28
CA ARG A 72 13.98 1.60 4.00
C ARG A 72 14.27 2.39 5.28
N GLY A 73 13.43 3.36 5.60
CA GLY A 73 13.56 4.18 6.81
C GLY A 73 14.67 5.23 6.79
N THR A 74 15.45 5.35 5.70
CA THR A 74 16.41 6.45 5.55
C THR A 74 15.71 7.75 5.16
N GLU A 75 16.28 8.90 5.52
CA GLU A 75 15.83 10.19 4.99
C GLU A 75 16.56 10.53 3.70
N LEU A 76 15.80 10.85 2.64
CA LEU A 76 16.32 11.38 1.39
C LEU A 76 15.78 12.78 1.18
N ILE A 77 16.65 13.77 1.03
CA ILE A 77 16.21 15.14 0.77
C ILE A 77 16.00 15.34 -0.73
N HIS A 78 14.75 15.59 -1.11
CA HIS A 78 14.39 15.93 -2.48
C HIS A 78 14.77 17.40 -2.80
N PRO A 79 15.13 17.76 -4.05
CA PRO A 79 15.48 19.13 -4.43
C PRO A 79 14.43 20.21 -4.09
N ALA A 80 13.17 19.82 -3.97
CA ALA A 80 12.07 20.67 -3.48
C ALA A 80 12.03 20.81 -1.93
N ALA A 81 13.15 20.57 -1.24
CA ALA A 81 13.31 20.64 0.21
C ALA A 81 12.35 19.74 1.03
N ARG A 82 11.83 18.68 0.41
CA ARG A 82 10.94 17.71 1.07
C ARG A 82 11.71 16.46 1.45
N THR A 83 11.53 15.96 2.67
CA THR A 83 12.05 14.66 3.08
C THR A 83 11.22 13.53 2.48
N LEU A 84 11.90 12.56 1.88
CA LEU A 84 11.32 11.31 1.40
C LEU A 84 11.85 10.16 2.26
N VAL A 85 10.97 9.23 2.61
CA VAL A 85 11.34 8.03 3.37
C VAL A 85 10.96 6.80 2.55
N PRO A 86 11.95 6.04 2.03
CA PRO A 86 11.71 4.77 1.36
C PRO A 86 11.08 3.77 2.33
N THR A 87 10.08 3.04 1.87
CA THR A 87 9.31 2.07 2.67
C THR A 87 8.96 0.83 1.85
N ASP A 88 8.52 -0.23 2.53
CA ASP A 88 7.69 -1.27 1.89
C ASP A 88 6.19 -0.97 2.08
N ASN A 89 5.33 -1.99 2.09
CA ASN A 89 3.90 -1.80 2.26
C ASN A 89 3.45 -1.58 3.72
N SER A 90 4.37 -1.47 4.67
CA SER A 90 4.05 -1.35 6.10
C SER A 90 3.28 -0.08 6.47
N PRO A 91 3.60 1.12 5.94
CA PRO A 91 2.81 2.32 6.23
C PRO A 91 1.35 2.18 5.80
N ALA A 92 1.10 1.57 4.64
CA ALA A 92 -0.24 1.30 4.13
C ALA A 92 -1.02 0.37 5.06
N GLN A 93 -0.37 -0.69 5.55
CA GLN A 93 -0.99 -1.64 6.48
C GLN A 93 -1.35 -1.01 7.81
N TRP A 94 -0.48 -0.13 8.33
CA TRP A 94 -0.76 0.66 9.52
C TRP A 94 -1.95 1.60 9.32
N ALA A 95 -1.96 2.38 8.23
CA ALA A 95 -3.04 3.32 7.94
C ALA A 95 -4.39 2.60 7.80
N PHE A 96 -4.42 1.48 7.06
CA PHE A 96 -5.63 0.69 6.91
C PHE A 96 -6.12 0.07 8.23
N ALA A 97 -5.20 -0.46 9.05
CA ALA A 97 -5.55 -1.02 10.34
C ALA A 97 -6.19 0.02 11.26
N LEU A 98 -5.60 1.20 11.35
CA LEU A 98 -6.15 2.32 12.13
C LEU A 98 -7.54 2.72 11.63
N ALA A 99 -7.72 2.87 10.32
CA ALA A 99 -9.01 3.24 9.75
C ALA A 99 -10.10 2.19 9.99
N VAL A 100 -9.77 0.89 9.93
CA VAL A 100 -10.71 -0.19 10.27
C VAL A 100 -11.09 -0.15 11.74
N LEU A 101 -10.16 0.24 12.63
CA LEU A 101 -10.42 0.40 14.06
C LEU A 101 -11.16 1.71 14.40
N GLY A 102 -11.40 2.57 13.42
CA GLY A 102 -12.08 3.86 13.60
C GLY A 102 -11.16 4.99 14.05
N GLU A 103 -9.85 4.77 14.07
CA GLU A 103 -8.86 5.76 14.48
C GLU A 103 -8.66 6.81 13.39
N THR A 104 -8.70 8.08 13.79
CA THR A 104 -8.59 9.25 12.87
C THR A 104 -7.58 10.25 13.44
N PRO A 105 -6.27 9.95 13.35
CA PRO A 105 -5.25 10.81 13.90
C PRO A 105 -5.25 12.17 13.21
N THR A 106 -4.98 13.21 13.98
CA THR A 106 -4.75 14.57 13.48
C THR A 106 -3.35 14.71 12.89
N LEU A 107 -3.12 15.78 12.12
CA LEU A 107 -1.79 16.07 11.57
C LEU A 107 -0.72 16.27 12.68
N ALA A 108 -1.13 16.84 13.83
CA ALA A 108 -0.25 17.02 14.98
C ALA A 108 0.16 15.67 15.59
N GLU A 109 -0.80 14.76 15.80
CA GLU A 109 -0.51 13.41 16.29
C GLU A 109 0.35 12.62 15.30
N VAL A 110 0.13 12.77 14.00
CA VAL A 110 1.03 12.19 12.98
C VAL A 110 2.46 12.70 13.14
N ARG A 111 2.65 14.00 13.39
CA ARG A 111 3.99 14.57 13.63
C ARG A 111 4.65 13.96 14.87
N ASP A 112 3.88 13.78 15.94
CA ASP A 112 4.36 13.17 17.17
C ASP A 112 4.73 11.69 16.95
N LEU A 113 3.90 10.94 16.22
CA LEU A 113 4.16 9.55 15.85
C LEU A 113 5.41 9.40 14.98
N ILE A 114 5.66 10.32 14.04
CA ILE A 114 6.88 10.30 13.22
C ILE A 114 8.10 10.58 14.09
N THR A 115 8.02 11.56 14.99
CA THR A 115 9.11 11.95 15.89
C THR A 115 9.45 10.82 16.87
N ALA A 116 8.43 10.10 17.34
CA ALA A 116 8.56 8.93 18.20
C ALA A 116 8.98 7.65 17.46
N ASP A 117 9.16 7.70 16.13
CA ASP A 117 9.40 6.51 15.28
C ASP A 117 8.35 5.42 15.54
N ALA A 118 7.07 5.79 15.45
CA ALA A 118 5.92 4.94 15.75
C ALA A 118 5.09 4.56 14.51
N ILE A 119 5.45 5.03 13.31
CA ILE A 119 4.81 4.63 12.04
C ILE A 119 5.73 3.64 11.31
N PRO A 120 5.27 2.42 11.00
CA PRO A 120 6.16 1.38 10.49
C PRO A 120 6.59 1.65 9.05
N VAL A 121 7.90 1.63 8.79
CA VAL A 121 8.48 1.85 7.45
C VAL A 121 8.88 0.55 6.76
N ALA A 122 8.95 -0.55 7.51
CA ALA A 122 9.34 -1.86 7.00
C ALA A 122 8.65 -3.02 7.74
N MET A 123 8.38 -4.13 7.04
CA MET A 123 7.93 -5.38 7.67
C MET A 123 9.07 -5.98 8.48
N ILE A 124 10.27 -5.94 7.89
CA ILE A 124 11.53 -6.38 8.49
C ILE A 124 12.70 -5.66 7.80
N PHE A 125 13.70 -5.31 8.60
CA PHE A 125 14.94 -4.69 8.12
C PHE A 125 16.02 -5.73 7.82
N LYS A 126 16.71 -5.56 6.70
CA LYS A 126 18.02 -6.15 6.43
C LYS A 126 19.09 -5.45 7.28
N ARG A 127 20.22 -6.12 7.48
CA ARG A 127 21.35 -5.56 8.25
C ARG A 127 21.80 -4.20 7.73
N ILE A 128 22.01 -4.07 6.42
CA ILE A 128 22.48 -2.83 5.78
C ILE A 128 21.50 -1.66 5.91
N GLU A 129 20.20 -1.96 5.94
CA GLU A 129 19.17 -0.93 6.16
C GLU A 129 19.23 -0.40 7.60
N LYS A 130 19.44 -1.27 8.61
CA LYS A 130 19.49 -0.86 10.03
C LYS A 130 20.61 0.12 10.35
N GLU A 131 21.70 0.05 9.58
CA GLU A 131 22.89 0.89 9.74
C GLU A 131 22.64 2.33 9.28
N THR A 132 21.73 2.53 8.32
CA THR A 132 21.48 3.84 7.68
C THR A 132 20.10 4.43 8.01
N ALA A 133 19.14 3.60 8.44
CA ALA A 133 17.77 4.03 8.70
C ALA A 133 17.67 5.00 9.90
N ARG A 134 16.98 6.13 9.67
CA ARG A 134 16.55 7.06 10.72
C ARG A 134 15.32 6.51 11.45
N PHE A 135 14.36 6.00 10.69
CA PHE A 135 13.12 5.39 11.16
C PHE A 135 13.27 3.88 11.17
N LYS A 136 13.00 3.24 12.30
CA LYS A 136 13.20 1.81 12.56
C LYS A 136 11.93 1.12 13.04
N CYS A 137 10.81 1.82 13.13
CA CYS A 137 9.52 1.20 13.37
C CYS A 137 9.24 0.12 12.32
N THR A 138 8.89 -1.06 12.80
CA THR A 138 8.50 -2.18 11.94
C THR A 138 7.06 -2.53 12.14
N LEU A 139 6.43 -3.15 11.13
CA LEU A 139 5.03 -3.57 11.22
C LEU A 139 4.74 -4.50 12.42
N LYS A 140 5.73 -5.26 12.91
CA LYS A 140 5.60 -6.10 14.12
C LYS A 140 5.38 -5.33 15.43
N GLN A 141 5.64 -4.03 15.45
CA GLN A 141 5.56 -3.18 16.64
C GLN A 141 4.21 -2.46 16.75
N VAL A 142 3.35 -2.59 15.73
CA VAL A 142 2.04 -1.94 15.67
C VAL A 142 0.97 -2.94 15.30
N VAL A 143 -0.29 -2.51 15.27
CA VAL A 143 -1.39 -3.34 14.77
C VAL A 143 -1.12 -3.72 13.31
N ASN A 144 -1.09 -5.02 13.06
CA ASN A 144 -0.69 -5.61 11.78
C ASN A 144 -1.82 -6.51 11.24
N PRO A 145 -2.46 -6.14 10.12
CA PRO A 145 -3.51 -6.95 9.51
C PRO A 145 -3.09 -8.40 9.21
N ASN A 146 -1.81 -8.65 8.88
CA ASN A 146 -1.35 -10.01 8.57
C ASN A 146 -1.44 -10.95 9.77
N ASP A 147 -1.26 -10.45 11.00
CA ASP A 147 -1.34 -11.26 12.22
C ASP A 147 -2.78 -11.74 12.47
N ALA A 148 -3.77 -11.02 11.95
CA ALA A 148 -5.18 -11.40 11.92
C ALA A 148 -5.58 -12.16 10.63
N GLY A 149 -4.61 -12.56 9.79
CA GLY A 149 -4.87 -13.32 8.57
C GLY A 149 -5.37 -12.48 7.38
N TRP A 150 -5.16 -11.16 7.40
CA TRP A 150 -5.55 -10.25 6.33
C TRP A 150 -4.35 -9.73 5.54
N LYS A 151 -4.45 -9.79 4.21
CA LYS A 151 -3.54 -9.13 3.27
C LYS A 151 -4.17 -7.82 2.80
N VAL A 152 -3.49 -6.69 3.04
CA VAL A 152 -3.86 -5.39 2.48
C VAL A 152 -3.42 -5.31 1.02
N ALA A 153 -4.34 -4.89 0.16
CA ALA A 153 -4.16 -4.62 -1.26
C ALA A 153 -4.62 -3.19 -1.58
N HIS A 154 -4.15 -2.66 -2.72
CA HIS A 154 -4.51 -1.33 -3.20
C HIS A 154 -5.47 -1.43 -4.38
N VAL A 155 -6.45 -0.53 -4.44
CA VAL A 155 -7.38 -0.43 -5.58
C VAL A 155 -6.63 0.16 -6.78
N GLU A 156 -6.02 1.33 -6.59
CA GLU A 156 -5.09 1.94 -7.53
C GLU A 156 -3.65 1.54 -7.19
N GLY A 157 -2.92 1.05 -8.19
CA GLY A 157 -1.56 0.56 -8.02
C GLY A 157 -0.59 1.64 -7.53
N VAL A 158 0.17 1.31 -6.48
CA VAL A 158 1.18 2.20 -5.84
C VAL A 158 2.61 1.96 -6.33
N GLY A 159 2.79 1.28 -7.48
CA GLY A 159 4.12 0.91 -7.98
C GLY A 159 4.80 2.03 -8.75
N LEU A 160 6.04 2.39 -8.36
CA LEU A 160 6.91 3.30 -9.11
C LEU A 160 7.87 2.51 -10.02
N TYR A 161 7.42 2.12 -11.21
CA TYR A 161 8.15 1.22 -12.13
C TYR A 161 9.32 1.85 -12.91
N ARG A 162 9.91 2.95 -12.42
CA ARG A 162 11.05 3.61 -13.07
C ARG A 162 12.35 3.22 -12.40
N ASN A 163 13.42 3.00 -13.17
CA ASN A 163 14.77 2.77 -12.62
C ASN A 163 15.43 4.05 -12.06
N SER A 164 14.75 5.19 -12.11
CA SER A 164 15.23 6.49 -11.60
C SER A 164 15.37 6.52 -10.07
N SER A 165 16.28 7.35 -9.55
CA SER A 165 16.35 7.61 -8.11
C SER A 165 15.06 8.28 -7.62
N LEU A 166 14.75 8.16 -6.32
CA LEU A 166 13.58 8.84 -5.74
C LEU A 166 13.70 10.36 -5.78
N VAL A 167 14.91 10.88 -5.60
CA VAL A 167 15.17 12.32 -5.62
C VAL A 167 15.06 12.94 -7.02
N ASP A 168 15.01 12.11 -8.08
CA ASP A 168 14.86 12.55 -9.47
C ASP A 168 13.38 12.54 -9.92
N LEU A 169 12.47 11.95 -9.14
CA LEU A 169 11.06 11.92 -9.47
C LEU A 169 10.41 13.27 -9.18
N SER A 170 9.45 13.68 -10.00
CA SER A 170 8.75 14.95 -9.75
C SER A 170 8.00 14.91 -8.42
N MET A 171 7.96 16.05 -7.73
CA MET A 171 7.23 16.17 -6.47
C MET A 171 5.74 15.83 -6.64
N THR A 172 5.12 16.23 -7.76
CA THR A 172 3.73 15.86 -8.09
C THR A 172 3.51 14.35 -8.13
N LEU A 173 4.44 13.60 -8.74
CA LEU A 173 4.35 12.14 -8.78
C LEU A 173 4.53 11.53 -7.39
N LEU A 174 5.47 12.05 -6.58
CA LEU A 174 5.73 11.59 -5.22
C LEU A 174 4.55 11.85 -4.29
N GLN A 175 3.91 13.01 -4.40
CA GLN A 175 2.70 13.35 -3.65
C GLN A 175 1.53 12.45 -4.06
N GLN A 176 1.34 12.20 -5.36
CA GLN A 176 0.29 11.29 -5.82
C GLN A 176 0.54 9.86 -5.35
N HIS A 177 1.79 9.39 -5.42
CA HIS A 177 2.20 8.10 -4.87
C HIS A 177 1.85 8.01 -3.39
N PHE A 178 2.19 9.03 -2.60
CA PHE A 178 1.91 9.06 -1.17
C PHE A 178 0.41 8.96 -0.88
N ARG A 179 -0.43 9.72 -1.62
CA ARG A 179 -1.88 9.64 -1.51
C ARG A 179 -2.38 8.22 -1.71
N TRP A 180 -1.98 7.57 -2.81
CA TRP A 180 -2.40 6.19 -3.08
C TRP A 180 -1.83 5.18 -2.07
N LEU A 181 -0.61 5.40 -1.59
CA LEU A 181 0.02 4.51 -0.62
C LEU A 181 -0.65 4.57 0.75
N MET A 182 -0.96 5.76 1.24
CA MET A 182 -1.34 6.00 2.64
C MET A 182 -2.84 6.14 2.86
N ASN A 183 -3.63 6.45 1.83
CA ASN A 183 -5.06 6.66 1.99
C ASN A 183 -5.84 5.32 2.08
N PRO A 184 -6.51 5.02 3.21
CA PRO A 184 -7.30 3.80 3.37
C PRO A 184 -8.44 3.65 2.36
N ARG A 185 -8.92 4.76 1.76
CA ARG A 185 -9.90 4.73 0.66
C ARG A 185 -9.37 3.99 -0.57
N ASN A 186 -8.05 3.99 -0.78
CA ASN A 186 -7.40 3.25 -1.85
C ASN A 186 -7.08 1.80 -1.47
N MET A 187 -7.63 1.26 -0.37
CA MET A 187 -7.22 -0.03 0.17
C MET A 187 -8.39 -0.94 0.49
N PHE A 188 -8.12 -2.24 0.42
CA PHE A 188 -9.01 -3.30 0.88
C PHE A 188 -8.19 -4.48 1.39
N VAL A 189 -8.88 -5.45 1.97
CA VAL A 189 -8.23 -6.70 2.44
C VAL A 189 -8.84 -7.93 1.79
N VAL A 190 -7.99 -8.94 1.63
CA VAL A 190 -8.35 -10.32 1.31
C VAL A 190 -7.72 -11.24 2.37
N PRO A 191 -8.27 -12.43 2.64
CA PRO A 191 -7.59 -13.38 3.52
C PRO A 191 -6.21 -13.73 2.96
N THR A 192 -5.18 -13.83 3.81
CA THR A 192 -3.78 -14.04 3.39
C THR A 192 -3.62 -15.31 2.53
N LYS A 193 -4.41 -16.35 2.79
CA LYS A 193 -4.46 -17.58 1.98
C LYS A 193 -4.78 -17.32 0.50
N TYR A 194 -5.50 -16.24 0.21
CA TYR A 194 -5.92 -15.82 -1.12
C TYR A 194 -5.31 -14.48 -1.53
N ALA A 195 -4.13 -14.13 -1.00
CA ALA A 195 -3.47 -12.85 -1.23
C ALA A 195 -3.38 -12.43 -2.71
N GLY A 196 -3.20 -13.40 -3.62
CA GLY A 196 -3.14 -13.14 -5.07
C GLY A 196 -4.42 -12.56 -5.67
N LEU A 197 -5.58 -12.74 -5.03
CA LEU A 197 -6.84 -12.13 -5.47
C LEU A 197 -6.80 -10.61 -5.40
N GLY A 198 -6.07 -10.04 -4.42
CA GLY A 198 -5.98 -8.59 -4.25
C GLY A 198 -5.22 -7.87 -5.36
N GLU A 199 -4.50 -8.60 -6.22
CA GLU A 199 -3.76 -8.07 -7.36
C GLU A 199 -4.52 -8.26 -8.69
N LEU A 200 -5.69 -8.93 -8.67
CA LEU A 200 -6.49 -9.17 -9.87
C LEU A 200 -7.29 -7.91 -10.25
N PRO A 201 -7.33 -7.53 -11.55
CA PRO A 201 -8.12 -6.39 -12.00
C PRO A 201 -9.58 -6.44 -11.58
N GLU A 202 -10.22 -7.61 -11.62
CA GLU A 202 -11.62 -7.79 -11.26
C GLU A 202 -11.90 -7.41 -9.80
N PHE A 203 -10.95 -7.68 -8.89
CA PHE A 203 -11.06 -7.30 -7.48
C PHE A 203 -10.89 -5.80 -7.29
N CYS A 204 -9.90 -5.20 -7.95
CA CYS A 204 -9.71 -3.75 -7.90
C CYS A 204 -10.93 -3.01 -8.50
N ASP A 205 -11.46 -3.50 -9.62
CA ASP A 205 -12.63 -2.91 -10.30
C ASP A 205 -13.88 -2.98 -9.43
N ALA A 206 -14.16 -4.13 -8.81
CA ALA A 206 -15.28 -4.28 -7.88
C ALA A 206 -15.19 -3.31 -6.69
N MET A 207 -13.99 -3.14 -6.12
CA MET A 207 -13.76 -2.17 -5.04
C MET A 207 -13.94 -0.73 -5.51
N ARG A 208 -13.44 -0.40 -6.70
CA ARG A 208 -13.57 0.94 -7.29
C ARG A 208 -15.03 1.32 -7.51
N THR A 209 -15.83 0.41 -8.07
CA THR A 209 -17.28 0.64 -8.25
C THR A 209 -17.96 0.92 -6.91
N LEU A 210 -17.63 0.14 -5.88
CA LEU A 210 -18.20 0.34 -4.54
C LEU A 210 -17.82 1.70 -3.95
N ILE A 211 -16.56 2.10 -4.07
CA ILE A 211 -16.05 3.40 -3.58
C ILE A 211 -16.72 4.57 -4.31
N GLN A 212 -16.98 4.45 -5.61
CA GLN A 212 -17.63 5.50 -6.40
C GLN A 212 -19.15 5.61 -6.15
N SER A 213 -19.77 4.54 -5.64
CA SER A 213 -21.20 4.50 -5.33
C SER A 213 -21.57 4.95 -3.91
N ALA A 214 -20.56 5.16 -3.05
CA ALA A 214 -20.69 5.53 -1.64
C ALA A 214 -20.42 7.02 -1.44
#